data_AF-A0AAV0IN25-F1
#
_entry.id   AF-A0AAV0IN25-F1
#
_cell.length_a   1.000
_cell.length_b   1.000
_cell.length_c   1.000
_cell.angle_alpha   90.00
_cell.angle_beta   90.00
_cell.angle_gamma   90.00
#
_symmetry.space_group_name_H-M   'P 1'
#
loop_
_entity.id
_entity.type
_entity.pdbx_description
1 polymer ?
#
loop_
_entity_poly.entity_id
_entity_poly.type
_entity_poly.pdbx_seq_one_letter_code
_entity_poly.pdbx_strand_id
1 'polypeptide(L)'
;QSKKARITEPRPKSHYAPPAQHSAENDTALHFKSSKQSRNKETRETHAFPPPLHQFNAFLTIFCLAGNRRFFCLFLFPASADLNDSQLSSHNVNFLRTPDLLLPSLTPFPSLQSFAMATSPSSPPPLRLLLPAISVLLLSCIFSSSESATVGVGSISRLLETQDRERAPPSVQVAAARGVLRRLLPSHSSSFDFRIVSKEQCGGESCFIISNHPNSAGPGTPEILISGATGVEMVAGLHWYLKNWCGAHLSWAKTGGDQLNSVPQPGYLPRVQDDGVLVQRPVPWNYYQNAVSSSYTFAWWDWKRWEKEIDWMALHGINLPLAFTGQEAIWQKVFQQKFNITKAGLDDFFGGPAFLAWSRMANLHGWGGPLPQSWLDQQLVMQKKILERMYELGMTPVLPAFSGNVPAAFIDLFPSAKIMRLGNWFSVESNPKWCCTYLLDATDPLFVEIGRAFIEEQIEVYGRTSHIYNCDNFDENTPPVDDPEYISSLGAATFKGMQSGDSDAVWLMQGWLFAYDPFWKPPQMKALLHSVPLGRLVVLDLYAEVKPIWSISEQFYGVPYIWCMLHNFAGNVEMYGLLDSVASGPIEAHQSENSTMASAHSQLLLPLNENA
;
A
#
# COMPACT_ATOMS: atom_id res chain seq x y z
N GLN A 1 -39.49 42.29 9.61
CA GLN A 1 -39.62 43.23 8.46
C GLN A 1 -38.47 44.25 8.53
N SER A 2 -38.00 44.79 7.39
CA SER A 2 -37.05 45.93 7.21
C SER A 2 -35.77 46.00 8.08
N LYS A 3 -34.55 45.77 7.55
CA LYS A 3 -33.68 46.71 6.78
C LYS A 3 -33.22 47.93 7.62
N LYS A 4 -31.98 48.44 7.63
CA LYS A 4 -30.66 48.16 7.01
C LYS A 4 -29.70 49.29 7.51
N ALA A 5 -28.43 48.95 7.84
CA ALA A 5 -27.17 49.68 7.51
C ALA A 5 -26.95 51.15 8.01
N ARG A 6 -25.75 51.75 8.09
CA ARG A 6 -24.33 51.50 7.70
C ARG A 6 -23.39 51.95 8.85
N ILE A 7 -22.27 51.30 9.16
CA ILE A 7 -20.90 51.43 8.59
C ILE A 7 -20.34 52.87 8.52
N THR A 8 -19.31 53.14 9.33
CA THR A 8 -18.21 54.11 9.10
C THR A 8 -16.93 53.64 9.82
N GLU A 9 -15.83 53.43 9.09
CA GLU A 9 -14.46 53.49 9.66
C GLU A 9 -13.99 54.95 9.74
N PRO A 10 -12.95 55.29 10.54
CA PRO A 10 -11.60 55.34 9.94
C PRO A 10 -10.42 54.93 10.86
N ARG A 11 -9.27 54.64 10.21
CA ARG A 11 -7.91 54.45 10.77
C ARG A 11 -7.26 55.80 11.23
N PRO A 12 -5.95 55.87 11.59
CA PRO A 12 -5.15 55.17 12.62
C PRO A 12 -4.28 56.15 13.48
N LYS A 13 -3.51 55.67 14.49
CA LYS A 13 -2.06 55.98 14.71
C LYS A 13 -1.45 55.35 15.98
N SER A 14 -0.12 55.43 16.06
CA SER A 14 0.84 54.73 16.95
C SER A 14 1.37 55.55 18.14
N HIS A 15 1.84 54.89 19.23
CA HIS A 15 3.25 54.87 19.70
C HIS A 15 3.44 54.31 21.14
N TYR A 16 4.62 53.67 21.39
CA TYR A 16 5.49 53.54 22.60
C TYR A 16 4.93 53.70 24.05
N ALA A 17 5.44 53.08 25.13
CA ALA A 17 6.34 51.93 25.40
C ALA A 17 6.30 51.54 26.94
N PRO A 18 7.30 50.95 27.65
CA PRO A 18 7.06 49.90 28.67
C PRO A 18 7.35 50.31 30.15
N PRO A 19 7.22 49.36 31.11
CA PRO A 19 8.36 48.91 31.94
C PRO A 19 8.27 47.40 32.34
N ALA A 20 9.18 46.73 33.08
CA ALA A 20 10.63 46.81 33.30
C ALA A 20 11.09 45.48 33.97
N GLN A 21 12.40 45.19 34.02
CA GLN A 21 12.97 43.96 34.60
C GLN A 21 13.20 44.06 36.13
N HIS A 22 13.28 42.92 36.80
CA HIS A 22 14.16 42.75 37.98
C HIS A 22 14.69 41.31 38.07
N SER A 23 15.96 41.18 38.46
CA SER A 23 16.71 39.94 38.61
C SER A 23 17.28 39.80 40.03
N ALA A 24 17.35 38.58 40.57
CA ALA A 24 18.28 38.19 41.62
C ALA A 24 18.45 36.65 41.65
N GLU A 25 19.66 36.20 41.92
CA GLU A 25 20.07 34.79 41.96
C GLU A 25 19.85 34.16 43.34
N ASN A 26 19.86 32.83 43.42
CA ASN A 26 20.65 32.11 44.43
C ASN A 26 20.76 30.61 44.12
N ASP A 27 21.98 30.11 44.10
CA ASP A 27 22.30 28.67 44.06
C ASP A 27 22.08 28.01 45.44
N THR A 28 21.63 26.75 45.44
CA THR A 28 22.24 25.74 46.33
C THR A 28 21.95 24.32 45.86
N ALA A 29 23.01 23.52 45.71
CA ALA A 29 22.92 22.10 45.41
C ALA A 29 22.63 21.26 46.67
N LEU A 30 22.09 20.05 46.51
CA LEU A 30 22.29 18.95 47.45
C LEU A 30 22.09 17.56 46.82
N HIS A 31 23.13 16.73 46.89
CA HIS A 31 23.06 15.29 46.65
C HIS A 31 22.16 14.60 47.68
N PHE A 32 21.54 13.47 47.33
CA PHE A 32 21.43 12.35 48.28
C PHE A 32 21.60 10.98 47.62
N LYS A 33 22.32 10.09 48.30
CA LYS A 33 22.59 8.69 47.92
C LYS A 33 21.63 7.73 48.64
N SER A 34 21.24 6.67 47.92
CA SER A 34 21.16 5.26 48.37
C SER A 34 21.01 4.95 49.88
N SER A 35 19.93 4.26 50.24
CA SER A 35 19.91 3.33 51.38
C SER A 35 19.12 2.05 51.07
N LYS A 36 19.76 0.88 51.20
CA LYS A 36 19.12 -0.46 51.19
C LYS A 36 18.99 -0.97 52.63
N GLN A 37 17.79 -1.41 53.03
CA GLN A 37 17.47 -2.46 54.03
C GLN A 37 15.96 -2.38 54.38
N SER A 38 15.25 -3.42 54.82
CA SER A 38 15.28 -4.85 54.49
C SER A 38 14.07 -5.55 55.14
N ARG A 39 13.37 -6.40 54.38
CA ARG A 39 12.47 -7.51 54.82
C ARG A 39 11.42 -7.22 55.92
N ASN A 40 10.17 -7.50 55.57
CA ASN A 40 9.47 -8.60 56.26
C ASN A 40 8.68 -9.45 55.24
N LYS A 41 8.54 -10.75 55.51
CA LYS A 41 7.81 -11.72 54.69
C LYS A 41 6.42 -11.94 55.27
N GLU A 42 5.43 -12.11 54.41
CA GLU A 42 4.42 -13.15 54.62
C GLU A 42 3.91 -13.68 53.27
N THR A 43 3.36 -14.89 53.28
CA THR A 43 3.34 -15.81 52.12
C THR A 43 1.96 -16.01 51.51
N ARG A 44 1.87 -16.06 50.17
CA ARG A 44 0.96 -16.99 49.46
C ARG A 44 1.39 -17.24 48.02
N GLU A 45 0.90 -18.34 47.45
CA GLU A 45 1.48 -19.00 46.27
C GLU A 45 1.26 -18.25 44.94
N THR A 46 2.29 -18.27 44.09
CA THR A 46 2.18 -17.94 42.66
C THR A 46 2.93 -18.98 41.83
N HIS A 47 2.24 -19.67 40.92
CA HIS A 47 2.89 -20.42 39.85
C HIS A 47 3.54 -19.42 38.88
N ALA A 48 4.87 -19.49 38.75
CA ALA A 48 5.63 -18.65 37.83
C ALA A 48 6.00 -19.42 36.57
N PHE A 49 5.58 -18.90 35.41
CA PHE A 49 6.18 -19.24 34.11
C PHE A 49 7.50 -18.45 33.92
N PRO A 50 8.47 -18.96 33.13
CA PRO A 50 9.79 -18.37 33.02
C PRO A 50 9.81 -17.04 32.22
N PRO A 51 10.72 -16.09 32.55
CA PRO A 51 10.89 -14.84 31.82
C PRO A 51 11.62 -15.03 30.47
N PRO A 52 11.50 -14.07 29.53
CA PRO A 52 12.13 -14.16 28.22
C PRO A 52 13.66 -14.05 28.27
N LEU A 53 14.32 -14.69 27.29
CA LEU A 53 15.77 -14.75 27.15
C LEU A 53 16.41 -13.38 26.87
N HIS A 54 17.33 -12.95 27.73
CA HIS A 54 18.33 -11.95 27.37
C HIS A 54 19.34 -12.54 26.38
N GLN A 55 19.46 -11.96 25.18
CA GLN A 55 20.63 -12.19 24.33
C GLN A 55 21.79 -11.26 24.76
N PHE A 56 22.98 -11.84 24.86
CA PHE A 56 24.23 -11.12 25.13
C PHE A 56 24.74 -10.43 23.85
N ASN A 57 25.06 -9.14 23.94
CA ASN A 57 25.77 -8.43 22.88
C ASN A 57 27.25 -8.84 22.87
N ALA A 58 27.72 -9.45 21.78
CA ALA A 58 29.13 -9.57 21.45
C ALA A 58 29.47 -8.54 20.35
N PHE A 59 30.38 -7.61 20.64
CA PHE A 59 30.80 -6.60 19.67
C PHE A 59 31.74 -7.20 18.61
N LEU A 60 31.28 -7.23 17.36
CA LEU A 60 32.12 -7.55 16.20
C LEU A 60 32.71 -6.26 15.62
N THR A 61 34.04 -6.14 15.56
CA THR A 61 34.71 -5.01 14.91
C THR A 61 35.17 -5.42 13.52
N ILE A 62 34.65 -4.74 12.48
CA ILE A 62 35.00 -5.00 11.07
C ILE A 62 35.88 -3.86 10.55
N PHE A 63 37.02 -4.21 9.94
CA PHE A 63 37.83 -3.27 9.16
C PHE A 63 37.63 -3.54 7.66
N CYS A 64 37.14 -2.54 6.93
CA CYS A 64 37.05 -2.54 5.47
C CYS A 64 38.03 -1.50 4.91
N LEU A 65 38.88 -1.92 3.96
CA LEU A 65 39.70 -1.02 3.15
C LEU A 65 39.22 -1.07 1.69
N ALA A 66 38.92 0.10 1.12
CA ALA A 66 38.43 0.21 -0.25
C ALA A 66 39.61 0.23 -1.24
N GLY A 67 39.61 -0.73 -2.16
CA GLY A 67 40.52 -0.80 -3.31
C GLY A 67 39.75 -1.18 -4.58
N ASN A 68 40.16 -0.66 -5.73
CA ASN A 68 39.37 -0.72 -6.96
C ASN A 68 38.95 -2.15 -7.37
N ARG A 69 37.62 -2.37 -7.38
CA ARG A 69 36.91 -3.53 -7.97
C ARG A 69 37.13 -4.92 -7.35
N ARG A 70 37.16 -5.03 -6.01
CA ARG A 70 36.60 -6.17 -5.23
C ARG A 70 36.69 -5.90 -3.71
N PHE A 71 35.71 -6.36 -2.94
CA PHE A 71 35.75 -6.32 -1.46
C PHE A 71 36.29 -7.64 -0.90
N PHE A 72 37.07 -7.55 0.17
CA PHE A 72 37.47 -8.67 1.03
C PHE A 72 37.26 -8.27 2.50
N CYS A 73 36.64 -9.15 3.29
CA CYS A 73 36.51 -9.00 4.73
C CYS A 73 37.29 -10.13 5.42
N LEU A 74 37.97 -9.79 6.51
CA LEU A 74 38.70 -10.76 7.34
C LEU A 74 38.09 -10.75 8.75
N PHE A 75 37.75 -11.92 9.28
CA PHE A 75 37.18 -12.08 10.62
C PHE A 75 38.25 -12.62 11.57
N LEU A 76 38.39 -12.00 12.75
CA LEU A 76 39.26 -12.45 13.83
C LEU A 76 38.42 -12.66 15.09
N PHE A 77 38.54 -13.83 15.70
CA PHE A 77 37.93 -14.16 16.98
C PHE A 77 39.00 -14.13 18.09
N PRO A 78 38.73 -13.52 19.26
CA PRO A 78 39.65 -13.56 20.40
C PRO A 78 39.61 -14.92 21.11
N ALA A 79 40.76 -15.36 21.62
CA ALA A 79 40.90 -16.63 22.35
C ALA A 79 41.53 -16.42 23.75
N SER A 80 40.83 -16.90 24.79
CA SER A 80 41.28 -17.06 26.19
C SER A 80 40.09 -17.60 27.02
N ALA A 81 40.20 -18.48 28.03
CA ALA A 81 41.33 -19.26 28.57
C ALA A 81 40.79 -20.48 29.37
N ASP A 82 41.71 -21.27 29.94
CA ASP A 82 41.55 -22.61 30.52
C ASP A 82 40.84 -22.80 31.89
N LEU A 83 40.36 -24.04 32.11
CA LEU A 83 40.22 -24.84 33.36
C LEU A 83 39.35 -24.27 34.52
N ASN A 84 38.42 -25.01 35.15
CA ASN A 84 38.64 -26.32 35.80
C ASN A 84 37.32 -27.04 36.23
N ASP A 85 37.40 -28.34 36.53
CA ASP A 85 36.29 -29.24 36.93
C ASP A 85 35.64 -28.97 38.31
N SER A 86 34.35 -29.33 38.47
CA SER A 86 33.89 -30.27 39.54
C SER A 86 32.36 -30.54 39.63
N GLN A 87 32.02 -31.79 39.98
CA GLN A 87 30.76 -32.28 40.63
C GLN A 87 29.47 -32.51 39.79
N LEU A 88 29.51 -33.60 39.00
CA LEU A 88 28.55 -34.73 38.95
C LEU A 88 27.21 -34.67 39.73
N SER A 89 26.11 -35.03 39.02
CA SER A 89 25.11 -36.12 39.30
C SER A 89 23.69 -35.67 38.92
N SER A 90 23.16 -35.98 37.73
CA SER A 90 22.56 -37.26 37.26
C SER A 90 21.03 -37.38 37.47
N HIS A 91 20.25 -37.28 36.37
CA HIS A 91 19.29 -38.33 35.93
C HIS A 91 18.58 -37.97 34.60
N ASN A 92 18.80 -38.83 33.59
CA ASN A 92 17.95 -39.24 32.45
C ASN A 92 16.80 -38.36 31.91
N VAL A 93 16.83 -38.05 30.60
CA VAL A 93 15.94 -38.63 29.56
C VAL A 93 16.72 -38.77 28.24
N ASN A 94 16.53 -39.88 27.51
CA ASN A 94 17.20 -40.16 26.23
C ASN A 94 16.41 -39.63 25.01
N PHE A 95 17.11 -39.17 23.97
CA PHE A 95 16.59 -39.07 22.61
C PHE A 95 16.77 -40.40 21.86
N LEU A 96 15.77 -40.80 21.08
CA LEU A 96 15.84 -41.97 20.18
C LEU A 96 15.95 -41.55 18.70
N ARG A 97 16.83 -42.24 17.97
CA ARG A 97 17.09 -42.12 16.53
C ARG A 97 16.24 -43.09 15.72
N THR A 98 16.07 -42.81 14.42
CA THR A 98 15.88 -43.77 13.31
C THR A 98 16.28 -43.11 11.97
N PRO A 99 16.57 -43.86 10.87
CA PRO A 99 17.99 -44.02 10.47
C PRO A 99 18.34 -43.80 8.98
N ASP A 100 19.64 -43.76 8.67
CA ASP A 100 20.21 -43.81 7.31
C ASP A 100 20.27 -45.24 6.72
N LEU A 101 20.20 -45.36 5.38
CA LEU A 101 20.70 -46.55 4.65
C LEU A 101 20.98 -46.30 3.14
N LEU A 102 22.28 -46.09 2.84
CA LEU A 102 23.05 -46.46 1.63
C LEU A 102 22.64 -46.05 0.20
N LEU A 103 23.56 -45.35 -0.48
CA LEU A 103 23.86 -45.44 -1.92
C LEU A 103 25.38 -45.61 -2.12
N PRO A 104 25.87 -46.51 -2.99
CA PRO A 104 27.31 -46.70 -3.21
C PRO A 104 27.86 -45.85 -4.37
N SER A 105 28.99 -45.19 -4.10
CA SER A 105 29.89 -44.60 -5.11
C SER A 105 30.81 -45.64 -5.75
N LEU A 106 31.26 -45.43 -7.00
CA LEU A 106 32.63 -45.74 -7.44
C LEU A 106 33.01 -44.98 -8.74
N THR A 107 34.29 -44.62 -8.84
CA THR A 107 34.97 -43.72 -9.81
C THR A 107 35.88 -44.52 -10.79
N PRO A 108 36.80 -43.95 -11.62
CA PRO A 108 36.96 -42.61 -12.26
C PRO A 108 37.27 -42.65 -13.80
N PHE A 109 37.53 -41.47 -14.38
CA PHE A 109 38.16 -41.19 -15.70
C PHE A 109 39.53 -41.88 -15.96
N PRO A 110 39.97 -42.04 -17.24
CA PRO A 110 40.92 -41.07 -17.85
C PRO A 110 40.70 -40.76 -19.36
N SER A 111 41.71 -40.14 -20.00
CA SER A 111 41.63 -39.21 -21.14
C SER A 111 42.40 -39.59 -22.44
N LEU A 112 42.28 -38.73 -23.48
CA LEU A 112 43.21 -38.42 -24.62
C LEU A 112 43.00 -39.07 -26.01
N GLN A 113 42.87 -38.17 -27.03
CA GLN A 113 43.45 -38.21 -28.41
C GLN A 113 43.04 -39.37 -29.38
N SER A 114 43.01 -39.25 -30.73
CA SER A 114 43.38 -38.22 -31.73
C SER A 114 42.80 -38.55 -33.15
N PHE A 115 43.23 -37.83 -34.21
CA PHE A 115 42.95 -37.97 -35.68
C PHE A 115 41.63 -37.36 -36.22
N ALA A 116 41.56 -36.73 -37.41
CA ALA A 116 42.57 -36.11 -38.30
C ALA A 116 41.92 -35.16 -39.35
N MET A 117 42.72 -34.33 -40.04
CA MET A 117 42.28 -33.35 -41.07
C MET A 117 42.24 -33.91 -42.52
N ALA A 118 41.28 -33.46 -43.34
CA ALA A 118 41.33 -33.26 -44.81
C ALA A 118 39.96 -32.74 -45.34
N THR A 119 39.78 -32.02 -46.46
CA THR A 119 40.58 -31.01 -47.23
C THR A 119 39.63 -30.16 -48.11
N SER A 120 40.03 -28.94 -48.50
CA SER A 120 39.43 -28.12 -49.60
C SER A 120 40.06 -28.49 -50.97
N PRO A 121 39.52 -28.19 -52.19
CA PRO A 121 39.01 -26.85 -52.59
C PRO A 121 37.96 -26.73 -53.75
N SER A 122 37.67 -25.48 -54.12
CA SER A 122 37.30 -24.95 -55.47
C SER A 122 35.88 -25.09 -56.07
N SER A 123 35.42 -23.95 -56.62
CA SER A 123 34.27 -23.66 -57.51
C SER A 123 34.78 -23.32 -58.94
N PRO A 124 33.99 -23.02 -60.02
CA PRO A 124 32.57 -22.58 -60.10
C PRO A 124 31.73 -23.28 -61.25
N PRO A 125 30.89 -22.63 -62.11
CA PRO A 125 29.43 -22.81 -62.19
C PRO A 125 28.97 -23.32 -63.61
N PRO A 126 27.74 -23.10 -64.15
CA PRO A 126 26.41 -22.74 -63.59
C PRO A 126 25.25 -23.66 -64.06
N LEU A 127 24.10 -23.67 -63.36
CA LEU A 127 22.76 -23.61 -64.01
C LEU A 127 21.65 -23.23 -63.01
N ARG A 128 20.44 -22.92 -63.54
CA ARG A 128 19.35 -22.21 -62.84
C ARG A 128 18.26 -23.15 -62.28
N LEU A 129 17.38 -22.55 -61.45
CA LEU A 129 15.98 -22.92 -61.16
C LEU A 129 15.73 -24.16 -60.28
N LEU A 130 15.50 -23.93 -58.98
CA LEU A 130 14.18 -24.01 -58.31
C LEU A 130 14.30 -23.82 -56.78
N LEU A 131 13.18 -23.46 -56.12
CA LEU A 131 12.94 -23.35 -54.65
C LEU A 131 13.40 -22.06 -53.92
N PRO A 132 12.41 -21.25 -53.50
CA PRO A 132 12.41 -20.58 -52.20
C PRO A 132 11.15 -20.96 -51.41
N ALA A 133 11.27 -21.96 -50.52
CA ALA A 133 10.13 -22.43 -49.69
C ALA A 133 10.52 -22.84 -48.25
N ILE A 134 11.79 -22.75 -47.86
CA ILE A 134 12.29 -23.22 -46.54
C ILE A 134 13.18 -22.15 -45.88
N SER A 135 12.71 -20.89 -45.87
CA SER A 135 13.34 -19.80 -45.08
C SER A 135 12.34 -18.88 -44.38
N VAL A 136 11.04 -19.16 -44.48
CA VAL A 136 9.98 -18.42 -43.77
C VAL A 136 9.62 -19.09 -42.43
N LEU A 137 9.88 -20.41 -42.30
CA LEU A 137 9.51 -21.23 -41.13
C LEU A 137 10.56 -21.30 -40.00
N LEU A 138 11.69 -20.59 -40.13
CA LEU A 138 12.75 -20.52 -39.11
C LEU A 138 13.05 -19.10 -38.62
N LEU A 139 12.31 -18.10 -39.12
CA LEU A 139 12.35 -16.71 -38.64
C LEU A 139 11.06 -16.31 -37.90
N SER A 140 10.03 -17.15 -37.93
CA SER A 140 8.79 -17.00 -37.15
C SER A 140 8.92 -17.40 -35.67
N CYS A 141 10.11 -17.81 -35.20
CA CYS A 141 10.35 -18.28 -33.82
C CYS A 141 11.23 -17.35 -32.98
N ILE A 142 11.46 -16.09 -33.41
CA ILE A 142 12.23 -15.09 -32.63
C ILE A 142 11.39 -13.84 -32.29
N PHE A 143 10.17 -13.72 -32.84
CA PHE A 143 9.13 -12.85 -32.28
C PHE A 143 8.12 -13.69 -31.51
N SER A 144 8.57 -14.27 -30.40
CA SER A 144 7.70 -14.49 -29.26
C SER A 144 7.33 -13.12 -28.70
N SER A 145 6.31 -12.49 -29.26
CA SER A 145 5.52 -11.53 -28.51
C SER A 145 5.07 -12.24 -27.24
N SER A 146 5.62 -11.85 -26.10
CA SER A 146 5.13 -12.31 -24.80
C SER A 146 3.76 -11.68 -24.60
N GLU A 147 2.74 -12.32 -25.16
CA GLU A 147 1.37 -12.15 -24.70
C GLU A 147 1.35 -12.65 -23.25
N SER A 148 1.65 -11.74 -22.32
CA SER A 148 1.47 -11.95 -20.89
C SER A 148 -0.03 -11.94 -20.62
N ALA A 149 -0.67 -13.04 -21.01
CA ALA A 149 -2.09 -13.31 -20.82
C ALA A 149 -2.34 -13.61 -19.34
N THR A 150 -2.13 -12.60 -18.49
CA THR A 150 -2.54 -12.62 -17.09
C THR A 150 -4.06 -12.73 -17.05
N VAL A 151 -4.53 -13.92 -16.70
CA VAL A 151 -5.96 -14.26 -16.61
C VAL A 151 -6.69 -13.29 -15.67
N GLY A 152 -5.96 -12.75 -14.68
CA GLY A 152 -6.41 -11.67 -13.80
C GLY A 152 -6.77 -10.37 -14.51
N VAL A 153 -5.94 -9.88 -15.44
CA VAL A 153 -6.22 -8.63 -16.19
C VAL A 153 -7.43 -8.82 -17.12
N GLY A 154 -7.53 -9.97 -17.80
CA GLY A 154 -8.71 -10.33 -18.59
C GLY A 154 -10.00 -10.30 -17.76
N SER A 155 -9.94 -10.78 -16.51
CA SER A 155 -11.08 -10.82 -15.58
C SER A 155 -11.56 -9.43 -15.14
N ILE A 156 -10.69 -8.42 -15.05
CA ILE A 156 -11.04 -7.04 -14.65
C ILE A 156 -11.25 -6.08 -15.83
N SER A 157 -11.12 -6.55 -17.07
CA SER A 157 -11.21 -5.76 -18.32
C SER A 157 -12.36 -4.74 -18.34
N ARG A 158 -13.61 -5.17 -18.08
CA ARG A 158 -14.81 -4.29 -18.02
C ARG A 158 -14.69 -3.14 -17.02
N LEU A 159 -14.00 -3.35 -15.89
CA LEU A 159 -13.76 -2.29 -14.91
C LEU A 159 -12.70 -1.31 -15.43
N LEU A 160 -11.65 -1.80 -16.10
CA LEU A 160 -10.64 -0.95 -16.75
C LEU A 160 -11.25 -0.09 -17.86
N GLU A 161 -12.14 -0.65 -18.68
CA GLU A 161 -12.90 0.10 -19.70
C GLU A 161 -13.81 1.17 -19.10
N THR A 162 -14.44 0.88 -17.96
CA THR A 162 -15.27 1.85 -17.22
C THR A 162 -14.41 2.96 -16.63
N GLN A 163 -13.26 2.64 -16.05
CA GLN A 163 -12.28 3.63 -15.58
C GLN A 163 -11.75 4.50 -16.72
N ASP A 164 -11.41 3.91 -17.87
CA ASP A 164 -10.96 4.63 -19.08
C ASP A 164 -12.04 5.63 -19.56
N ARG A 165 -13.31 5.21 -19.59
CA ARG A 165 -14.47 6.02 -20.00
C ARG A 165 -14.76 7.17 -19.03
N GLU A 166 -14.52 6.99 -17.74
CA GLU A 166 -14.90 7.92 -16.66
C GLU A 166 -13.74 8.75 -16.10
N ARG A 167 -12.61 8.78 -16.82
CA ARG A 167 -11.50 9.71 -16.55
C ARG A 167 -11.92 11.16 -16.74
N ALA A 168 -11.26 12.06 -16.03
CA ALA A 168 -11.38 13.49 -16.26
C ALA A 168 -10.98 13.86 -17.71
N PRO A 169 -11.58 14.91 -18.32
CA PRO A 169 -11.22 15.33 -19.67
C PRO A 169 -9.72 15.61 -19.84
N PRO A 170 -9.14 15.41 -21.04
CA PRO A 170 -7.71 15.62 -21.27
C PRO A 170 -7.16 16.99 -20.84
N SER A 171 -7.96 18.05 -20.98
CA SER A 171 -7.61 19.40 -20.53
C SER A 171 -7.46 19.52 -19.01
N VAL A 172 -8.27 18.79 -18.24
CA VAL A 172 -8.18 18.74 -16.77
C VAL A 172 -6.92 17.97 -16.36
N GLN A 173 -6.67 16.80 -16.95
CA GLN A 173 -5.48 16.00 -16.64
C GLN A 173 -4.17 16.73 -16.98
N VAL A 174 -4.12 17.46 -18.10
CA VAL A 174 -2.98 18.32 -18.46
C VAL A 174 -2.83 19.50 -17.50
N ALA A 175 -3.94 20.12 -17.06
CA ALA A 175 -3.89 21.20 -16.07
C ALA A 175 -3.40 20.70 -14.70
N ALA A 176 -3.83 19.51 -14.28
CA ALA A 176 -3.40 18.86 -13.06
C ALA A 176 -1.88 18.54 -13.08
N ALA A 177 -1.38 17.94 -14.16
CA ALA A 177 0.05 17.67 -14.35
C ALA A 177 0.90 18.96 -14.34
N ARG A 178 0.45 20.02 -15.02
CA ARG A 178 1.06 21.36 -14.92
C ARG A 178 1.01 21.95 -13.50
N GLY A 179 -0.01 21.61 -12.73
CA GLY A 179 -0.14 21.95 -11.31
C GLY A 179 0.93 21.26 -10.45
N VAL A 180 1.15 19.96 -10.65
CA VAL A 180 2.23 19.20 -9.97
C VAL A 180 3.59 19.81 -10.31
N LEU A 181 3.89 20.01 -11.61
CA LEU A 181 5.14 20.63 -12.05
C LEU A 181 5.36 21.99 -11.38
N ARG A 182 4.33 22.85 -11.32
CA ARG A 182 4.44 24.18 -10.70
C ARG A 182 4.71 24.12 -9.20
N ARG A 183 4.20 23.11 -8.49
CA ARG A 183 4.50 22.90 -7.05
C ARG A 183 5.89 22.30 -6.84
N LEU A 184 6.35 21.45 -7.76
CA LEU A 184 7.62 20.73 -7.67
C LEU A 184 8.83 21.58 -8.12
N LEU A 185 8.81 22.09 -9.36
CA LEU A 185 9.82 23.00 -9.92
C LEU A 185 9.15 24.27 -10.49
N PRO A 186 8.80 25.27 -9.64
CA PRO A 186 8.12 26.48 -10.08
C PRO A 186 8.83 27.21 -11.24
N SER A 187 10.15 27.31 -11.18
CA SER A 187 11.01 27.97 -12.19
C SER A 187 11.02 27.28 -13.56
N HIS A 188 10.64 26.00 -13.63
CA HIS A 188 10.68 25.20 -14.86
C HIS A 188 9.27 24.99 -15.46
N SER A 189 8.26 25.70 -14.96
CA SER A 189 6.87 25.58 -15.39
C SER A 189 6.65 25.82 -16.91
N SER A 190 7.59 26.50 -17.58
CA SER A 190 7.59 26.75 -19.03
C SER A 190 8.54 25.86 -19.83
N SER A 191 9.41 25.09 -19.18
CA SER A 191 10.39 24.20 -19.84
C SER A 191 9.81 22.84 -20.24
N PHE A 192 8.64 22.48 -19.70
CA PHE A 192 7.95 21.24 -20.01
C PHE A 192 6.58 21.54 -20.60
N ASP A 193 6.15 20.76 -21.60
CA ASP A 193 4.76 20.68 -22.01
C ASP A 193 4.20 19.26 -21.87
N PHE A 194 2.88 19.16 -21.74
CA PHE A 194 2.16 17.93 -21.39
C PHE A 194 1.03 17.64 -22.38
N ARG A 195 0.93 16.39 -22.84
CA ARG A 195 -0.09 15.96 -23.81
C ARG A 195 -0.70 14.61 -23.44
N ILE A 196 -2.03 14.52 -23.42
CA ILE A 196 -2.69 13.20 -23.38
C ILE A 196 -2.55 12.52 -24.74
N VAL A 197 -2.21 11.24 -24.72
CA VAL A 197 -2.19 10.35 -25.89
C VAL A 197 -3.09 9.15 -25.65
N SER A 198 -3.48 8.46 -26.73
CA SER A 198 -4.33 7.28 -26.66
C SER A 198 -3.49 6.00 -26.48
N LYS A 199 -4.10 4.92 -25.99
CA LYS A 199 -3.39 3.65 -25.74
C LYS A 199 -2.82 3.04 -27.04
N GLU A 200 -3.40 3.31 -28.20
CA GLU A 200 -2.88 2.84 -29.49
C GLU A 200 -1.52 3.49 -29.83
N GLN A 201 -1.33 4.77 -29.47
CA GLN A 201 -0.03 5.45 -29.57
C GLN A 201 0.99 4.91 -28.56
N CYS A 202 0.52 4.21 -27.52
CA CYS A 202 1.29 3.50 -26.51
C CYS A 202 1.45 1.99 -26.80
N GLY A 203 1.06 1.50 -27.99
CA GLY A 203 1.16 0.08 -28.34
C GLY A 203 0.13 -0.84 -27.67
N GLY A 204 -1.03 -0.30 -27.27
CA GLY A 204 -2.14 -1.02 -26.65
C GLY A 204 -2.29 -0.77 -25.14
N GLU A 205 -1.19 -0.42 -24.47
CA GLU A 205 -1.13 -0.26 -23.01
C GLU A 205 -1.17 1.21 -22.55
N SER A 206 -1.31 1.43 -21.24
CA SER A 206 -1.03 2.74 -20.66
C SER A 206 0.49 3.01 -20.68
N CYS A 207 0.90 4.20 -21.13
CA CYS A 207 2.31 4.58 -21.21
C CYS A 207 2.56 6.07 -20.95
N PHE A 208 3.82 6.43 -20.78
CA PHE A 208 4.33 7.78 -21.06
C PHE A 208 5.39 7.78 -22.17
N ILE A 209 5.50 8.92 -22.86
CA ILE A 209 6.47 9.18 -23.92
C ILE A 209 7.16 10.51 -23.63
N ILE A 210 8.49 10.52 -23.56
CA ILE A 210 9.29 11.72 -23.33
C ILE A 210 10.09 12.03 -24.60
N SER A 211 10.00 13.26 -25.09
CA SER A 211 10.69 13.69 -26.31
C SER A 211 11.18 15.14 -26.20
N ASN A 212 12.12 15.52 -27.08
CA ASN A 212 12.47 16.93 -27.24
C ASN A 212 11.25 17.69 -27.82
N HIS A 213 10.91 18.84 -27.26
CA HIS A 213 9.78 19.63 -27.73
C HIS A 213 10.08 20.19 -29.14
N PRO A 214 9.19 19.99 -30.15
CA PRO A 214 9.50 20.27 -31.56
C PRO A 214 9.70 21.74 -31.88
N ASN A 215 9.09 22.64 -31.09
CA ASN A 215 9.23 24.09 -31.23
C ASN A 215 10.18 24.71 -30.19
N SER A 216 11.14 23.93 -29.67
CA SER A 216 12.19 24.47 -28.80
C SER A 216 13.06 25.45 -29.61
N ALA A 217 12.91 26.74 -29.33
CA ALA A 217 13.48 27.84 -30.11
C ALA A 217 14.40 28.76 -29.27
N GLY A 218 14.70 28.37 -28.04
CA GLY A 218 15.56 29.10 -27.11
C GLY A 218 14.95 29.31 -25.72
N PRO A 219 15.61 30.12 -24.86
CA PRO A 219 15.19 30.34 -23.48
C PRO A 219 13.74 30.82 -23.36
N GLY A 220 12.97 30.19 -22.46
CA GLY A 220 11.56 30.50 -22.24
C GLY A 220 10.58 29.78 -23.18
N THR A 221 11.05 28.96 -24.11
CA THR A 221 10.21 27.97 -24.82
C THR A 221 10.29 26.60 -24.14
N PRO A 222 9.25 25.75 -24.22
CA PRO A 222 9.32 24.38 -23.72
C PRO A 222 10.41 23.59 -24.46
N GLU A 223 11.18 22.85 -23.67
CA GLU A 223 12.35 22.06 -24.07
C GLU A 223 12.00 20.58 -24.20
N ILE A 224 11.15 20.08 -23.28
CA ILE A 224 10.75 18.67 -23.17
C ILE A 224 9.23 18.56 -23.33
N LEU A 225 8.77 17.63 -24.17
CA LEU A 225 7.38 17.24 -24.29
C LEU A 225 7.18 15.89 -23.59
N ILE A 226 6.26 15.83 -22.64
CA ILE A 226 5.87 14.60 -21.96
C ILE A 226 4.43 14.27 -22.34
N SER A 227 4.27 13.18 -23.10
CA SER A 227 2.96 12.63 -23.41
C SER A 227 2.63 11.48 -22.46
N GLY A 228 1.35 11.26 -22.15
CA GLY A 228 0.93 10.12 -21.33
C GLY A 228 -0.51 9.70 -21.58
N ALA A 229 -0.83 8.43 -21.30
CA ALA A 229 -2.20 7.91 -21.39
C ALA A 229 -3.15 8.51 -20.33
N THR A 230 -2.59 9.02 -19.22
CA THR A 230 -3.30 9.66 -18.11
C THR A 230 -2.47 10.81 -17.51
N GLY A 231 -3.07 11.60 -16.62
CA GLY A 231 -2.35 12.56 -15.76
C GLY A 231 -1.26 11.91 -14.93
N VAL A 232 -1.53 10.73 -14.33
CA VAL A 232 -0.54 9.92 -13.63
C VAL A 232 0.63 9.55 -14.56
N GLU A 233 0.38 9.09 -15.78
CA GLU A 233 1.47 8.74 -16.71
C GLU A 233 2.32 9.97 -17.07
N MET A 234 1.70 11.13 -17.33
CA MET A 234 2.42 12.37 -17.60
C MET A 234 3.31 12.81 -16.42
N VAL A 235 2.84 12.66 -15.19
CA VAL A 235 3.58 13.04 -13.98
C VAL A 235 4.64 12.00 -13.61
N ALA A 236 4.39 10.71 -13.84
CA ALA A 236 5.39 9.65 -13.73
C ALA A 236 6.51 9.83 -14.76
N GLY A 237 6.18 10.24 -15.99
CA GLY A 237 7.15 10.60 -17.03
C GLY A 237 8.02 11.80 -16.64
N LEU A 238 7.44 12.81 -15.97
CA LEU A 238 8.20 13.92 -15.38
C LEU A 238 9.20 13.42 -14.33
N HIS A 239 8.76 12.61 -13.37
CA HIS A 239 9.66 12.03 -12.36
C HIS A 239 10.75 11.16 -13.00
N TRP A 240 10.41 10.33 -13.98
CA TRP A 240 11.36 9.48 -14.69
C TRP A 240 12.43 10.32 -15.39
N TYR A 241 12.05 11.41 -16.06
CA TYR A 241 12.99 12.34 -16.69
C TYR A 241 13.90 13.02 -15.64
N LEU A 242 13.32 13.57 -14.58
CA LEU A 242 14.08 14.23 -13.51
C LEU A 242 15.08 13.27 -12.84
N LYS A 243 14.66 12.02 -12.58
CA LYS A 243 15.51 10.98 -11.98
C LYS A 243 16.65 10.55 -12.90
N ASN A 244 16.34 10.18 -14.13
CA ASN A 244 17.32 9.50 -15.01
C ASN A 244 18.16 10.47 -15.86
N TRP A 245 17.64 11.64 -16.25
CA TRP A 245 18.35 12.63 -17.06
C TRP A 245 18.89 13.80 -16.22
N CYS A 246 18.20 14.20 -15.15
CA CYS A 246 18.60 15.33 -14.30
C CYS A 246 19.22 14.91 -12.94
N GLY A 247 19.39 13.60 -12.68
CA GLY A 247 19.98 13.09 -11.43
C GLY A 247 19.23 13.46 -10.16
N ALA A 248 17.96 13.87 -10.27
CA ALA A 248 17.16 14.31 -9.14
C ALA A 248 16.62 13.11 -8.33
N HIS A 249 16.23 13.37 -7.09
CA HIS A 249 15.58 12.38 -6.23
C HIS A 249 14.39 13.02 -5.53
N LEU A 250 13.28 12.30 -5.43
CA LEU A 250 12.07 12.74 -4.76
C LEU A 250 11.73 11.77 -3.63
N SER A 251 11.49 12.27 -2.43
CA SER A 251 11.12 11.46 -1.27
C SER A 251 10.36 12.28 -0.24
N TRP A 252 9.74 11.63 0.73
CA TRP A 252 9.10 12.35 1.83
C TRP A 252 10.13 13.12 2.67
N ALA A 253 9.70 14.21 3.29
CA ALA A 253 10.58 15.08 4.07
C ALA A 253 11.36 14.34 5.16
N LYS A 254 10.75 13.31 5.78
CA LYS A 254 11.39 12.48 6.81
C LYS A 254 12.43 11.49 6.31
N THR A 255 12.39 11.12 5.03
CA THR A 255 13.32 10.15 4.42
C THR A 255 14.48 10.82 3.67
N GLY A 256 14.62 12.15 3.79
CA GLY A 256 15.65 12.95 3.12
C GLY A 256 15.09 14.08 2.26
N GLY A 257 13.78 14.04 1.94
CA GLY A 257 13.12 15.04 1.09
C GLY A 257 13.55 14.95 -0.37
N ASP A 258 13.38 16.07 -1.07
CA ASP A 258 13.66 16.19 -2.51
C ASP A 258 15.06 16.77 -2.76
N GLN A 259 15.85 16.09 -3.60
CA GLN A 259 17.12 16.57 -4.14
C GLN A 259 16.90 17.05 -5.57
N LEU A 260 16.79 18.38 -5.75
CA LEU A 260 16.49 19.03 -7.03
C LEU A 260 17.63 19.92 -7.56
N ASN A 261 18.73 20.06 -6.82
CA ASN A 261 19.84 20.97 -7.17
C ASN A 261 20.61 20.51 -8.42
N SER A 262 20.50 19.23 -8.78
CA SER A 262 21.09 18.66 -10.00
C SER A 262 20.29 18.97 -11.27
N VAL A 263 19.05 19.48 -11.16
CA VAL A 263 18.23 19.83 -12.34
C VAL A 263 18.80 21.09 -13.01
N PRO A 264 19.22 21.03 -14.28
CA PRO A 264 19.75 22.19 -14.98
C PRO A 264 18.73 23.31 -15.14
N GLN A 265 19.21 24.55 -15.22
CA GLN A 265 18.35 25.72 -15.40
C GLN A 265 17.56 25.65 -16.71
N PRO A 266 16.39 26.32 -16.80
CA PRO A 266 15.63 26.46 -18.05
C PRO A 266 16.50 26.92 -19.22
N GLY A 267 16.39 26.25 -20.36
CA GLY A 267 17.23 26.40 -21.54
C GLY A 267 18.45 25.47 -21.60
N TYR A 268 18.69 24.67 -20.55
CA TYR A 268 19.81 23.73 -20.45
C TYR A 268 19.36 22.32 -20.05
N LEU A 269 18.07 21.99 -20.18
CA LEU A 269 17.58 20.66 -19.83
C LEU A 269 18.19 19.57 -20.72
N PRO A 270 18.63 18.42 -20.18
CA PRO A 270 19.30 17.38 -20.96
C PRO A 270 18.39 16.82 -22.05
N ARG A 271 18.80 16.96 -23.31
CA ARG A 271 18.01 16.48 -24.46
C ARG A 271 17.87 14.96 -24.45
N VAL A 272 16.71 14.50 -24.90
CA VAL A 272 16.45 13.08 -25.17
C VAL A 272 17.06 12.71 -26.53
N GLN A 273 17.43 11.45 -26.73
CA GLN A 273 17.87 10.95 -28.05
C GLN A 273 16.71 11.01 -29.06
N ASP A 274 17.02 10.91 -30.36
CA ASP A 274 16.14 11.37 -31.44
C ASP A 274 14.79 10.62 -31.52
N ASP A 275 14.75 9.33 -31.15
CA ASP A 275 13.52 8.52 -31.14
C ASP A 275 12.64 8.75 -29.89
N GLY A 276 13.10 9.55 -28.92
CA GLY A 276 12.44 9.73 -27.63
C GLY A 276 12.59 8.53 -26.68
N VAL A 277 11.78 8.52 -25.62
CA VAL A 277 11.67 7.40 -24.67
C VAL A 277 10.20 7.05 -24.50
N LEU A 278 9.83 5.81 -24.82
CA LEU A 278 8.53 5.20 -24.51
C LEU A 278 8.68 4.28 -23.30
N VAL A 279 7.82 4.43 -22.29
CA VAL A 279 7.71 3.50 -21.16
C VAL A 279 6.26 3.09 -20.98
N GLN A 280 5.96 1.82 -21.26
CA GLN A 280 4.66 1.20 -21.00
C GLN A 280 4.57 0.72 -19.55
N ARG A 281 3.37 0.74 -18.96
CA ARG A 281 3.10 0.05 -17.70
C ARG A 281 3.05 -1.46 -17.94
N PRO A 282 3.69 -2.29 -17.10
CA PRO A 282 3.54 -3.75 -17.19
C PRO A 282 2.23 -4.26 -16.56
N VAL A 283 1.53 -3.41 -15.79
CA VAL A 283 0.25 -3.73 -15.13
C VAL A 283 -0.70 -2.53 -15.15
N PRO A 284 -2.03 -2.75 -15.26
CA PRO A 284 -3.01 -1.67 -15.36
C PRO A 284 -3.11 -0.81 -14.09
N TRP A 285 -2.90 -1.39 -12.90
CA TRP A 285 -2.93 -0.67 -11.63
C TRP A 285 -1.59 -0.68 -10.91
N ASN A 286 -1.26 0.42 -10.24
CA ASN A 286 -0.34 0.47 -9.10
C ASN A 286 -1.13 1.01 -7.91
N TYR A 287 -1.35 0.15 -6.93
CA TYR A 287 -2.11 0.46 -5.71
C TYR A 287 -1.25 1.23 -4.69
N TYR A 288 -1.88 1.97 -3.75
CA TYR A 288 -1.18 2.60 -2.62
C TYR A 288 -2.04 2.70 -1.35
N GLN A 289 -1.35 2.70 -0.19
CA GLN A 289 -1.85 2.77 1.20
C GLN A 289 -2.37 1.46 1.79
N ASN A 290 -2.62 1.49 3.10
CA ASN A 290 -3.24 0.43 3.90
C ASN A 290 -4.29 1.07 4.82
N ALA A 291 -5.32 0.33 5.25
CA ALA A 291 -6.31 0.82 6.20
C ALA A 291 -5.65 1.42 7.46
N VAL A 292 -4.59 0.79 7.98
CA VAL A 292 -3.86 1.26 9.18
C VAL A 292 -3.05 2.55 8.97
N SER A 293 -2.68 2.88 7.73
CA SER A 293 -1.97 4.14 7.41
C SER A 293 -2.78 5.38 7.83
N SER A 294 -4.11 5.27 7.77
CA SER A 294 -5.03 6.33 8.18
C SER A 294 -4.92 6.73 9.65
N SER A 295 -4.53 5.78 10.51
CA SER A 295 -4.29 5.99 11.95
C SER A 295 -2.83 6.35 12.25
N TYR A 296 -1.87 5.56 11.75
CA TYR A 296 -0.45 5.72 12.10
C TYR A 296 0.23 6.93 11.46
N THR A 297 -0.25 7.36 10.28
CA THR A 297 0.41 8.41 9.50
C THR A 297 -0.53 9.58 9.23
N PHE A 298 -1.71 9.33 8.69
CA PHE A 298 -2.54 10.38 8.07
C PHE A 298 -3.47 11.12 9.06
N ALA A 299 -3.61 10.63 10.29
CA ALA A 299 -4.58 11.13 11.27
C ALA A 299 -4.52 12.65 11.52
N TRP A 300 -3.35 13.27 11.38
CA TRP A 300 -3.14 14.71 11.65
C TRP A 300 -2.76 15.52 10.39
N TRP A 301 -3.01 14.97 9.21
CA TRP A 301 -2.68 15.64 7.95
C TRP A 301 -3.70 16.71 7.58
N ASP A 302 -3.19 17.89 7.24
CA ASP A 302 -3.95 18.97 6.62
C ASP A 302 -4.00 18.81 5.09
N TRP A 303 -4.68 19.74 4.41
CA TRP A 303 -4.76 19.72 2.95
C TRP A 303 -3.38 19.90 2.30
N LYS A 304 -2.50 20.71 2.89
CA LYS A 304 -1.16 20.96 2.35
C LYS A 304 -0.32 19.67 2.35
N ARG A 305 -0.48 18.81 3.36
CA ARG A 305 0.19 17.51 3.40
C ARG A 305 -0.45 16.48 2.48
N TRP A 306 -1.78 16.45 2.37
CA TRP A 306 -2.49 15.59 1.42
C TRP A 306 -2.19 15.95 -0.05
N GLU A 307 -2.16 17.24 -0.40
CA GLU A 307 -1.78 17.70 -1.75
C GLU A 307 -0.38 17.21 -2.14
N LYS A 308 0.59 17.29 -1.23
CA LYS A 308 1.94 16.73 -1.44
C LYS A 308 1.94 15.21 -1.62
N GLU A 309 1.11 14.48 -0.87
CA GLU A 309 1.07 13.02 -1.02
C GLU A 309 0.47 12.61 -2.36
N ILE A 310 -0.60 13.26 -2.82
CA ILE A 310 -1.23 12.91 -4.10
C ILE A 310 -0.32 13.30 -5.28
N ASP A 311 0.44 14.39 -5.15
CA ASP A 311 1.52 14.72 -6.09
C ASP A 311 2.61 13.62 -6.10
N TRP A 312 3.07 13.18 -4.92
CA TRP A 312 4.06 12.10 -4.78
C TRP A 312 3.55 10.77 -5.36
N MET A 313 2.29 10.41 -5.11
CA MET A 313 1.61 9.26 -5.71
C MET A 313 1.66 9.30 -7.24
N ALA A 314 1.29 10.44 -7.85
CA ALA A 314 1.32 10.60 -9.30
C ALA A 314 2.75 10.52 -9.87
N LEU A 315 3.74 11.11 -9.19
CA LEU A 315 5.16 11.03 -9.55
C LEU A 315 5.68 9.57 -9.49
N HIS A 316 5.08 8.72 -8.67
CA HIS A 316 5.43 7.30 -8.55
C HIS A 316 4.50 6.36 -9.35
N GLY A 317 3.67 6.90 -10.24
CA GLY A 317 2.80 6.10 -11.13
C GLY A 317 1.60 5.44 -10.43
N ILE A 318 1.32 5.79 -9.18
CA ILE A 318 0.17 5.29 -8.42
C ILE A 318 -1.13 5.78 -9.07
N ASN A 319 -2.02 4.84 -9.37
CA ASN A 319 -3.33 5.13 -9.96
C ASN A 319 -4.50 4.44 -9.24
N LEU A 320 -4.24 3.63 -8.21
CA LEU A 320 -5.27 2.98 -7.39
C LEU A 320 -5.04 3.23 -5.86
N PRO A 321 -5.10 4.47 -5.35
CA PRO A 321 -4.91 4.75 -3.92
C PRO A 321 -6.17 4.46 -3.08
N LEU A 322 -6.03 4.07 -1.80
CA LEU A 322 -7.14 4.16 -0.84
C LEU A 322 -7.57 5.63 -0.61
N ALA A 323 -8.85 5.86 -0.33
CA ALA A 323 -9.39 7.16 0.06
C ALA A 323 -10.42 7.01 1.20
N PHE A 324 -9.94 6.81 2.42
CA PHE A 324 -10.75 6.48 3.60
C PHE A 324 -11.08 7.67 4.52
N THR A 325 -10.60 8.86 4.20
CA THR A 325 -10.74 10.07 5.01
C THR A 325 -12.22 10.44 5.18
N GLY A 326 -12.63 10.80 6.41
CA GLY A 326 -13.98 11.29 6.71
C GLY A 326 -15.14 10.32 6.54
N GLN A 327 -14.91 9.02 6.36
CA GLN A 327 -15.99 8.03 6.18
C GLN A 327 -16.98 7.96 7.35
N GLU A 328 -16.56 8.35 8.55
CA GLU A 328 -17.41 8.46 9.74
C GLU A 328 -18.56 9.45 9.54
N ALA A 329 -18.38 10.48 8.69
CA ALA A 329 -19.45 11.41 8.34
C ALA A 329 -20.52 10.76 7.45
N ILE A 330 -20.13 9.85 6.56
CA ILE A 330 -21.08 9.03 5.78
C ILE A 330 -21.81 8.07 6.72
N TRP A 331 -21.11 7.39 7.61
CA TRP A 331 -21.73 6.51 8.62
C TRP A 331 -22.70 7.25 9.54
N GLN A 332 -22.35 8.47 9.99
CA GLN A 332 -23.26 9.31 10.77
C GLN A 332 -24.56 9.58 10.01
N LYS A 333 -24.47 9.96 8.72
CA LYS A 333 -25.64 10.22 7.87
C LYS A 333 -26.51 8.97 7.71
N VAL A 334 -25.91 7.85 7.32
CA VAL A 334 -26.60 6.56 7.14
C VAL A 334 -27.33 6.14 8.42
N PHE A 335 -26.61 6.05 9.54
CA PHE A 335 -27.19 5.56 10.79
C PHE A 335 -28.26 6.50 11.36
N GLN A 336 -28.07 7.82 11.29
CA GLN A 336 -29.06 8.77 11.81
C GLN A 336 -30.29 8.90 10.90
N GLN A 337 -30.11 8.96 9.58
CA GLN A 337 -31.18 9.30 8.63
C GLN A 337 -31.92 8.08 8.09
N LYS A 338 -31.21 6.95 7.88
CA LYS A 338 -31.79 5.73 7.31
C LYS A 338 -32.15 4.69 8.39
N PHE A 339 -31.48 4.70 9.55
CA PHE A 339 -31.69 3.72 10.64
C PHE A 339 -32.12 4.33 12.00
N ASN A 340 -32.44 5.63 12.05
CA ASN A 340 -32.93 6.34 13.24
C ASN A 340 -32.05 6.26 14.50
N ILE A 341 -30.75 5.96 14.36
CA ILE A 341 -29.80 5.95 15.47
C ILE A 341 -29.63 7.38 15.98
N THR A 342 -29.81 7.62 17.28
CA THR A 342 -29.60 8.95 17.86
C THR A 342 -28.11 9.32 17.86
N LYS A 343 -27.76 10.61 17.96
CA LYS A 343 -26.34 11.01 18.13
C LYS A 343 -25.68 10.29 19.31
N ALA A 344 -26.38 10.19 20.45
CA ALA A 344 -25.87 9.49 21.63
C ALA A 344 -25.62 7.99 21.36
N GLY A 345 -26.42 7.36 20.50
CA GLY A 345 -26.22 5.99 20.04
C GLY A 345 -24.98 5.77 19.17
N LEU A 346 -24.31 6.84 18.72
CA LEU A 346 -23.03 6.78 17.99
C LEU A 346 -21.82 7.24 18.84
N ASP A 347 -22.04 7.82 20.03
CA ASP A 347 -20.96 8.40 20.83
C ASP A 347 -19.95 7.36 21.34
N ASP A 348 -20.33 6.07 21.39
CA ASP A 348 -19.45 4.94 21.73
C ASP A 348 -19.10 4.05 20.52
N PHE A 349 -19.60 4.36 19.31
CA PHE A 349 -19.36 3.53 18.11
C PHE A 349 -18.02 3.86 17.45
N PHE A 350 -17.75 5.15 17.19
CA PHE A 350 -16.51 5.57 16.54
C PHE A 350 -15.35 5.64 17.54
N GLY A 351 -14.19 5.09 17.17
CA GLY A 351 -12.92 5.39 17.84
C GLY A 351 -12.51 6.87 17.69
N GLY A 352 -11.55 7.30 18.50
CA GLY A 352 -10.88 8.60 18.34
C GLY A 352 -10.02 8.67 17.08
N PRO A 353 -9.59 9.88 16.64
CA PRO A 353 -8.91 10.08 15.36
C PRO A 353 -7.71 9.15 15.09
N ALA A 354 -6.85 8.94 16.10
CA ALA A 354 -5.67 8.07 15.98
C ALA A 354 -6.01 6.57 15.93
N PHE A 355 -7.25 6.17 16.23
CA PHE A 355 -7.68 4.78 16.36
C PHE A 355 -8.73 4.36 15.32
N LEU A 356 -9.03 5.23 14.35
CA LEU A 356 -10.07 5.00 13.35
C LEU A 356 -9.83 3.77 12.47
N ALA A 357 -8.58 3.39 12.17
CA ALA A 357 -8.29 2.18 11.39
C ALA A 357 -8.91 0.92 12.02
N TRP A 358 -8.59 0.63 13.28
CA TRP A 358 -9.13 -0.51 14.04
C TRP A 358 -10.62 -0.37 14.36
N SER A 359 -11.15 0.85 14.39
CA SER A 359 -12.60 1.06 14.52
C SER A 359 -13.36 0.67 13.24
N ARG A 360 -12.79 0.97 12.06
CA ARG A 360 -13.33 0.60 10.74
C ARG A 360 -13.23 -0.91 10.48
N MET A 361 -12.13 -1.53 10.90
CA MET A 361 -11.89 -2.98 10.82
C MET A 361 -12.56 -3.77 11.97
N ALA A 362 -13.49 -3.13 12.69
CA ALA A 362 -14.32 -3.74 13.73
C ALA A 362 -13.58 -4.31 14.96
N ASN A 363 -12.29 -4.00 15.16
CA ASN A 363 -11.53 -4.49 16.31
C ASN A 363 -11.88 -3.74 17.62
N LEU A 364 -12.11 -2.42 17.53
CA LEU A 364 -12.39 -1.55 18.68
C LEU A 364 -13.53 -0.57 18.44
N HIS A 365 -14.08 -0.02 19.52
CA HIS A 365 -15.05 1.08 19.47
C HIS A 365 -14.82 2.06 20.65
N GLY A 366 -15.27 3.31 20.51
CA GLY A 366 -15.25 4.36 21.54
C GLY A 366 -13.88 4.88 22.03
N TRP A 367 -12.81 4.08 21.94
CA TRP A 367 -11.50 4.43 22.52
C TRP A 367 -10.89 5.69 21.90
N GLY A 368 -10.58 6.68 22.75
CA GLY A 368 -10.08 8.00 22.34
C GLY A 368 -11.14 8.93 21.72
N GLY A 369 -12.41 8.50 21.67
CA GLY A 369 -13.55 9.30 21.25
C GLY A 369 -14.23 10.05 22.41
N PRO A 370 -15.44 10.60 22.20
CA PRO A 370 -16.19 10.63 20.94
C PRO A 370 -15.60 11.62 19.93
N LEU A 371 -15.88 11.43 18.64
CA LEU A 371 -15.53 12.39 17.61
C LEU A 371 -16.41 13.66 17.72
N PRO A 372 -15.83 14.89 17.78
CA PRO A 372 -16.62 16.11 17.75
C PRO A 372 -17.21 16.33 16.34
N GLN A 373 -18.37 16.98 16.21
CA GLN A 373 -18.99 17.23 14.90
C GLN A 373 -18.06 18.00 13.95
N SER A 374 -17.27 18.94 14.48
CA SER A 374 -16.27 19.68 13.71
C SER A 374 -15.21 18.78 13.04
N TRP A 375 -14.91 17.62 13.62
CA TRP A 375 -14.04 16.62 12.99
C TRP A 375 -14.71 16.01 11.78
N LEU A 376 -15.94 15.51 11.93
CA LEU A 376 -16.72 14.88 10.86
C LEU A 376 -16.89 15.85 9.67
N ASP A 377 -17.28 17.09 9.95
CA ASP A 377 -17.49 18.13 8.94
C ASP A 377 -16.18 18.47 8.19
N GLN A 378 -15.06 18.64 8.92
CA GLN A 378 -13.76 18.97 8.33
C GLN A 378 -13.16 17.81 7.53
N GLN A 379 -13.25 16.58 8.03
CA GLN A 379 -12.76 15.39 7.34
C GLN A 379 -13.58 15.09 6.08
N LEU A 380 -14.89 15.35 6.10
CA LEU A 380 -15.71 15.27 4.90
C LEU A 380 -15.29 16.29 3.82
N VAL A 381 -14.99 17.54 4.22
CA VAL A 381 -14.44 18.54 3.29
C VAL A 381 -13.05 18.14 2.79
N MET A 382 -12.21 17.54 3.64
CA MET A 382 -10.89 17.03 3.24
C MET A 382 -11.01 15.93 2.18
N GLN A 383 -11.86 14.94 2.42
CA GLN A 383 -12.08 13.82 1.51
C GLN A 383 -12.54 14.27 0.13
N LYS A 384 -13.47 15.24 0.05
CA LYS A 384 -13.91 15.77 -1.25
C LYS A 384 -12.74 16.36 -2.06
N LYS A 385 -11.82 17.08 -1.42
CA LYS A 385 -10.61 17.62 -2.07
C LYS A 385 -9.61 16.53 -2.48
N ILE A 386 -9.43 15.51 -1.64
CA ILE A 386 -8.58 14.33 -1.94
C ILE A 386 -9.10 13.65 -3.20
N LEU A 387 -10.39 13.32 -3.23
CA LEU A 387 -11.04 12.68 -4.37
C LEU A 387 -10.97 13.55 -5.63
N GLU A 388 -11.31 14.84 -5.53
CA GLU A 388 -11.20 15.79 -6.65
C GLU A 388 -9.79 15.75 -7.27
N ARG A 389 -8.73 15.91 -6.48
CA ARG A 389 -7.35 15.87 -6.98
C ARG A 389 -6.94 14.51 -7.55
N MET A 390 -7.38 13.40 -6.94
CA MET A 390 -7.12 12.06 -7.45
C MET A 390 -7.74 11.87 -8.85
N TYR A 391 -9.01 12.28 -9.03
CA TYR A 391 -9.69 12.23 -10.32
C TYR A 391 -9.11 13.22 -11.36
N GLU A 392 -8.71 14.42 -10.94
CA GLU A 392 -8.00 15.40 -11.78
C GLU A 392 -6.75 14.80 -12.42
N LEU A 393 -6.00 13.98 -11.67
CA LEU A 393 -4.79 13.30 -12.14
C LEU A 393 -5.09 11.98 -12.88
N GLY A 394 -6.33 11.50 -12.91
CA GLY A 394 -6.72 10.25 -13.57
C GLY A 394 -6.49 8.98 -12.73
N MET A 395 -6.39 9.12 -11.39
CA MET A 395 -6.42 8.00 -10.45
C MET A 395 -7.85 7.49 -10.23
N THR A 396 -7.98 6.23 -9.83
CA THR A 396 -9.22 5.64 -9.32
C THR A 396 -9.08 5.43 -7.80
N PRO A 397 -9.68 6.28 -6.95
CA PRO A 397 -9.59 6.14 -5.50
C PRO A 397 -10.48 5.00 -5.01
N VAL A 398 -9.94 4.08 -4.20
CA VAL A 398 -10.71 3.01 -3.56
C VAL A 398 -11.46 3.57 -2.35
N LEU A 399 -12.78 3.36 -2.31
CA LEU A 399 -13.66 3.89 -1.26
C LEU A 399 -14.01 2.79 -0.23
N PRO A 400 -14.43 3.14 1.00
CA PRO A 400 -14.85 2.14 1.98
C PRO A 400 -16.21 1.52 1.62
N ALA A 401 -16.50 0.35 2.19
CA ALA A 401 -17.82 -0.31 2.20
C ALA A 401 -18.18 -0.90 3.57
N PHE A 402 -19.35 -1.51 3.69
CA PHE A 402 -19.86 -2.12 4.93
C PHE A 402 -19.33 -3.53 5.15
N SER A 403 -18.70 -3.76 6.31
CA SER A 403 -18.14 -5.04 6.76
C SER A 403 -18.98 -5.76 7.84
N GLY A 404 -20.19 -5.31 8.13
CA GLY A 404 -21.08 -5.90 9.14
C GLY A 404 -21.05 -5.25 10.53
N ASN A 405 -20.07 -4.40 10.84
CA ASN A 405 -19.96 -3.75 12.16
C ASN A 405 -21.04 -2.67 12.37
N VAL A 406 -21.84 -2.78 13.43
CA VAL A 406 -22.96 -1.88 13.74
C VAL A 406 -22.84 -1.25 15.15
N PRO A 407 -23.41 -0.04 15.36
CA PRO A 407 -23.54 0.54 16.70
C PRO A 407 -24.33 -0.34 17.67
N ALA A 408 -23.95 -0.35 18.95
CA ALA A 408 -24.66 -1.09 20.01
C ALA A 408 -26.16 -0.78 20.08
N ALA A 409 -26.55 0.46 19.74
CA ALA A 409 -27.94 0.91 19.67
C ALA A 409 -28.83 0.13 18.67
N PHE A 410 -28.24 -0.63 17.73
CA PHE A 410 -29.01 -1.52 16.86
C PHE A 410 -29.71 -2.66 17.63
N ILE A 411 -29.18 -3.09 18.77
CA ILE A 411 -29.77 -4.18 19.59
C ILE A 411 -31.16 -3.78 20.08
N ASP A 412 -31.30 -2.52 20.54
CA ASP A 412 -32.57 -2.00 21.08
C ASP A 412 -33.56 -1.61 19.97
N LEU A 413 -33.06 -1.09 18.84
CA LEU A 413 -33.88 -0.62 17.71
C LEU A 413 -34.32 -1.75 16.77
N PHE A 414 -33.50 -2.79 16.62
CA PHE A 414 -33.74 -3.93 15.76
C PHE A 414 -33.61 -5.24 16.56
N PRO A 415 -34.50 -5.51 17.54
CA PRO A 415 -34.38 -6.66 18.45
C PRO A 415 -34.56 -8.03 17.77
N SER A 416 -35.00 -8.06 16.51
CA SER A 416 -35.03 -9.25 15.67
C SER A 416 -33.76 -9.48 14.84
N ALA A 417 -32.83 -8.51 14.82
CA ALA A 417 -31.61 -8.59 14.03
C ALA A 417 -30.63 -9.59 14.65
N LYS A 418 -29.97 -10.37 13.79
CA LYS A 418 -28.94 -11.35 14.19
C LYS A 418 -27.62 -10.64 14.50
N ILE A 419 -27.54 -9.96 15.64
CA ILE A 419 -26.34 -9.26 16.07
C ILE A 419 -25.60 -10.10 17.10
N MET A 420 -24.33 -10.41 16.81
CA MET A 420 -23.42 -11.07 17.74
C MET A 420 -22.36 -10.09 18.24
N ARG A 421 -21.80 -10.37 19.42
CA ARG A 421 -20.70 -9.59 19.97
C ARG A 421 -19.37 -10.30 19.71
N LEU A 422 -18.42 -9.61 19.08
CA LEU A 422 -17.10 -10.18 18.77
C LEU A 422 -16.24 -10.37 20.03
N GLY A 423 -15.16 -11.14 19.87
CA GLY A 423 -14.17 -11.39 20.92
C GLY A 423 -13.34 -10.15 21.29
N ASN A 424 -12.52 -10.31 22.33
CA ASN A 424 -11.59 -9.26 22.75
C ASN A 424 -10.35 -9.21 21.85
N TRP A 425 -10.36 -8.28 20.90
CA TRP A 425 -9.13 -7.86 20.21
C TRP A 425 -8.34 -6.90 21.11
N PHE A 426 -7.31 -7.44 21.79
CA PHE A 426 -6.22 -6.74 22.48
C PHE A 426 -6.55 -5.44 23.25
N SER A 427 -7.75 -5.32 23.86
CA SER A 427 -8.11 -4.10 24.59
C SER A 427 -7.19 -3.81 25.77
N VAL A 428 -7.04 -2.52 26.07
CA VAL A 428 -6.30 -2.04 27.24
C VAL A 428 -6.85 -2.71 28.51
N GLU A 429 -5.98 -3.41 29.24
CA GLU A 429 -6.31 -4.18 30.44
C GLU A 429 -7.39 -5.27 30.22
N SER A 430 -7.59 -5.74 28.98
CA SER A 430 -8.70 -6.61 28.58
C SER A 430 -10.08 -6.04 28.90
N ASN A 431 -10.23 -4.72 28.91
CA ASN A 431 -11.46 -4.04 29.28
C ASN A 431 -12.51 -4.11 28.14
N PRO A 432 -13.64 -4.83 28.32
CA PRO A 432 -14.65 -5.03 27.29
C PRO A 432 -15.48 -3.77 26.98
N LYS A 433 -15.14 -2.61 27.55
CA LYS A 433 -15.72 -1.32 27.18
C LYS A 433 -15.29 -0.84 25.77
N TRP A 434 -14.11 -1.26 25.29
CA TRP A 434 -13.47 -0.65 24.13
C TRP A 434 -13.17 -1.62 22.97
N CYS A 435 -13.54 -2.90 23.10
CA CYS A 435 -13.38 -3.96 22.09
C CYS A 435 -14.75 -4.54 21.76
N CYS A 436 -14.74 -5.71 21.11
CA CYS A 436 -15.85 -6.63 21.24
C CYS A 436 -17.09 -6.00 20.62
N THR A 437 -16.91 -5.54 19.38
CA THR A 437 -17.86 -4.81 18.56
C THR A 437 -19.07 -5.69 18.22
N TYR A 438 -20.10 -5.07 17.67
CA TYR A 438 -21.34 -5.75 17.33
C TYR A 438 -21.34 -6.06 15.84
N LEU A 439 -21.17 -7.33 15.50
CA LEU A 439 -21.24 -7.82 14.13
C LEU A 439 -22.68 -8.23 13.82
N LEU A 440 -23.28 -7.58 12.83
CA LEU A 440 -24.51 -8.03 12.21
C LEU A 440 -24.20 -9.25 11.33
N ASP A 441 -24.93 -10.34 11.51
CA ASP A 441 -24.75 -11.56 10.73
C ASP A 441 -25.14 -11.34 9.26
N ALA A 442 -24.33 -11.89 8.36
CA ALA A 442 -24.50 -11.76 6.91
C ALA A 442 -25.81 -12.36 6.36
N THR A 443 -26.44 -13.27 7.09
CA THR A 443 -27.75 -13.84 6.71
C THR A 443 -28.94 -12.98 7.17
N ASP A 444 -28.69 -11.85 7.83
CA ASP A 444 -29.72 -10.88 8.20
C ASP A 444 -30.05 -9.94 7.02
N PRO A 445 -31.33 -9.72 6.67
CA PRO A 445 -31.71 -8.79 5.61
C PRO A 445 -31.17 -7.36 5.80
N LEU A 446 -30.98 -6.90 7.04
CA LEU A 446 -30.41 -5.58 7.34
C LEU A 446 -28.97 -5.46 6.83
N PHE A 447 -28.22 -6.55 6.67
CA PHE A 447 -26.83 -6.50 6.24
C PHE A 447 -26.69 -5.88 4.85
N VAL A 448 -27.47 -6.39 3.89
CA VAL A 448 -27.50 -5.88 2.51
C VAL A 448 -28.15 -4.49 2.47
N GLU A 449 -29.12 -4.21 3.33
CA GLU A 449 -29.76 -2.90 3.40
C GLU A 449 -28.80 -1.80 3.88
N ILE A 450 -28.04 -2.03 4.95
CA ILE A 450 -27.01 -1.11 5.46
C ILE A 450 -25.88 -0.94 4.43
N GLY A 451 -25.43 -2.03 3.81
CA GLY A 451 -24.42 -1.98 2.76
C GLY A 451 -24.83 -1.11 1.57
N ARG A 452 -26.04 -1.35 1.03
CA ARG A 452 -26.63 -0.51 -0.03
C ARG A 452 -26.74 0.95 0.42
N ALA A 453 -27.31 1.18 1.59
CA ALA A 453 -27.57 2.50 2.14
C ALA A 453 -26.29 3.35 2.28
N PHE A 454 -25.16 2.71 2.60
CA PHE A 454 -23.85 3.35 2.70
C PHE A 454 -23.26 3.72 1.33
N ILE A 455 -23.31 2.81 0.35
CA ILE A 455 -22.82 3.10 -1.01
C ILE A 455 -23.66 4.20 -1.68
N GLU A 456 -24.99 4.17 -1.53
CA GLU A 456 -25.88 5.24 -2.02
C GLU A 456 -25.53 6.61 -1.42
N GLU A 457 -25.36 6.68 -0.09
CA GLU A 457 -25.02 7.93 0.60
C GLU A 457 -23.63 8.44 0.19
N GLN A 458 -22.67 7.52 0.01
CA GLN A 458 -21.32 7.84 -0.43
C GLN A 458 -21.32 8.44 -1.84
N ILE A 459 -22.07 7.83 -2.78
CA ILE A 459 -22.23 8.34 -4.15
C ILE A 459 -22.94 9.70 -4.16
N GLU A 460 -24.01 9.87 -3.38
CA GLU A 460 -24.73 11.16 -3.26
C GLU A 460 -23.81 12.26 -2.71
N VAL A 461 -23.06 11.96 -1.64
CA VAL A 461 -22.22 12.94 -0.95
C VAL A 461 -20.96 13.28 -1.75
N TYR A 462 -20.33 12.33 -2.43
CA TYR A 462 -19.13 12.58 -3.25
C TYR A 462 -19.45 12.98 -4.70
N GLY A 463 -20.69 12.77 -5.16
CA GLY A 463 -21.16 13.15 -6.49
C GLY A 463 -20.76 12.20 -7.62
N ARG A 464 -20.04 11.11 -7.32
CA ARG A 464 -19.71 10.02 -8.23
C ARG A 464 -19.33 8.75 -7.48
N THR A 465 -19.33 7.64 -8.21
CA THR A 465 -18.79 6.34 -7.77
C THR A 465 -17.29 6.22 -8.05
N SER A 466 -16.65 5.27 -7.35
CA SER A 466 -15.33 4.70 -7.65
C SER A 466 -15.40 3.38 -8.44
N HIS A 467 -16.50 2.64 -8.28
CA HIS A 467 -16.66 1.22 -8.59
C HIS A 467 -15.71 0.26 -7.86
N ILE A 468 -14.72 0.72 -7.08
CA ILE A 468 -13.87 -0.15 -6.27
C ILE A 468 -14.03 0.18 -4.80
N TYR A 469 -14.43 -0.82 -4.03
CA TYR A 469 -14.75 -0.68 -2.62
C TYR A 469 -13.94 -1.65 -1.77
N ASN A 470 -13.37 -1.17 -0.67
CA ASN A 470 -12.66 -1.99 0.31
C ASN A 470 -13.43 -2.04 1.64
N CYS A 471 -13.59 -3.25 2.16
CA CYS A 471 -13.98 -3.52 3.54
C CYS A 471 -13.50 -4.92 3.93
N ASP A 472 -13.19 -5.08 5.20
CA ASP A 472 -12.52 -6.28 5.72
C ASP A 472 -13.22 -6.69 7.03
N ASN A 473 -14.00 -7.77 6.96
CA ASN A 473 -14.91 -8.18 8.04
C ASN A 473 -14.19 -8.95 9.17
N PHE A 474 -13.04 -9.54 8.86
CA PHE A 474 -12.31 -10.49 9.70
C PHE A 474 -10.80 -10.19 9.75
N ASP A 475 -10.43 -8.91 9.65
CA ASP A 475 -9.04 -8.49 9.85
C ASP A 475 -8.68 -8.62 11.33
N GLU A 476 -7.82 -9.61 11.63
CA GLU A 476 -7.46 -10.07 12.99
C GLU A 476 -8.63 -10.45 13.91
N ASN A 477 -9.81 -10.74 13.34
CA ASN A 477 -10.95 -11.33 14.04
C ASN A 477 -11.27 -12.69 13.41
N THR A 478 -11.38 -13.76 14.19
CA THR A 478 -11.75 -15.08 13.68
C THR A 478 -13.26 -15.18 13.43
N PRO A 479 -13.72 -15.70 12.27
CA PRO A 479 -15.15 -15.96 12.06
C PRO A 479 -15.74 -16.94 13.09
N PRO A 480 -17.03 -16.80 13.45
CA PRO A 480 -17.65 -17.59 14.52
C PRO A 480 -17.86 -19.07 14.17
N VAL A 481 -17.82 -19.44 12.89
CA VAL A 481 -18.08 -20.79 12.37
C VAL A 481 -17.11 -21.06 11.22
N ASP A 482 -16.47 -22.24 11.20
CA ASP A 482 -15.52 -22.64 10.14
C ASP A 482 -16.17 -23.37 8.95
N ASP A 483 -17.50 -23.39 8.89
CA ASP A 483 -18.28 -23.97 7.80
C ASP A 483 -18.10 -23.18 6.48
N PRO A 484 -17.63 -23.83 5.39
CA PRO A 484 -17.57 -23.23 4.07
C PRO A 484 -18.89 -22.61 3.57
N GLU A 485 -20.06 -23.19 3.88
CA GLU A 485 -21.34 -22.62 3.42
C GLU A 485 -21.66 -21.28 4.12
N TYR A 486 -21.38 -21.19 5.43
CA TYR A 486 -21.44 -19.93 6.18
C TYR A 486 -20.48 -18.88 5.61
N ILE A 487 -19.21 -19.24 5.41
CA ILE A 487 -18.17 -18.33 4.89
C ILE A 487 -18.50 -17.84 3.47
N SER A 488 -19.06 -18.71 2.62
CA SER A 488 -19.50 -18.31 1.28
C SER A 488 -20.71 -17.38 1.33
N SER A 489 -21.69 -17.66 2.19
CA SER A 489 -22.86 -16.79 2.40
C SER A 489 -22.47 -15.39 2.89
N LEU A 490 -21.47 -15.33 3.78
CA LEU A 490 -20.87 -14.12 4.31
C LEU A 490 -20.21 -13.24 3.23
N GLY A 491 -19.34 -13.82 2.41
CA GLY A 491 -18.70 -13.09 1.31
C GLY A 491 -19.70 -12.63 0.25
N ALA A 492 -20.68 -13.49 -0.07
CA ALA A 492 -21.76 -13.16 -1.00
C ALA A 492 -22.63 -12.00 -0.50
N ALA A 493 -22.99 -11.96 0.79
CA ALA A 493 -23.77 -10.86 1.37
C ALA A 493 -23.00 -9.54 1.42
N THR A 494 -21.70 -9.59 1.77
CA THR A 494 -20.79 -8.45 1.76
C THR A 494 -20.72 -7.82 0.37
N PHE A 495 -20.44 -8.63 -0.65
CA PHE A 495 -20.47 -8.20 -2.04
C PHE A 495 -21.86 -7.72 -2.48
N LYS A 496 -22.94 -8.40 -2.05
CA LYS A 496 -24.30 -8.02 -2.41
C LYS A 496 -24.70 -6.66 -1.84
N GLY A 497 -24.24 -6.31 -0.64
CA GLY A 497 -24.38 -4.98 -0.07
C GLY A 497 -23.78 -3.90 -0.98
N MET A 498 -22.54 -4.11 -1.45
CA MET A 498 -21.87 -3.21 -2.40
C MET A 498 -22.64 -3.12 -3.73
N GLN A 499 -22.92 -4.28 -4.35
CA GLN A 499 -23.58 -4.38 -5.66
C GLN A 499 -24.97 -3.73 -5.67
N SER A 500 -25.66 -3.72 -4.53
CA SER A 500 -27.01 -3.17 -4.43
C SER A 500 -27.06 -1.65 -4.39
N GLY A 501 -25.93 -0.98 -4.07
CA GLY A 501 -25.77 0.48 -4.23
C GLY A 501 -25.04 0.88 -5.51
N ASP A 502 -24.19 0.02 -6.05
CA ASP A 502 -23.47 0.22 -7.32
C ASP A 502 -23.38 -1.09 -8.12
N SER A 503 -24.09 -1.16 -9.25
CA SER A 503 -24.14 -2.36 -10.10
C SER A 503 -22.79 -2.79 -10.67
N ASP A 504 -21.81 -1.88 -10.74
CA ASP A 504 -20.46 -2.13 -11.25
C ASP A 504 -19.39 -2.27 -10.14
N ALA A 505 -19.80 -2.25 -8.86
CA ALA A 505 -18.95 -2.47 -7.69
C ALA A 505 -18.05 -3.71 -7.76
N VAL A 506 -16.76 -3.52 -7.52
CA VAL A 506 -15.73 -4.55 -7.32
C VAL A 506 -15.21 -4.43 -5.89
N TRP A 507 -15.14 -5.55 -5.18
CA TRP A 507 -14.57 -5.63 -3.84
C TRP A 507 -13.05 -5.76 -3.94
N LEU A 508 -12.32 -4.84 -3.32
CA LEU A 508 -10.89 -4.97 -3.04
C LEU A 508 -10.73 -5.43 -1.58
N MET A 509 -10.19 -6.62 -1.34
CA MET A 509 -10.12 -7.24 -0.01
C MET A 509 -8.67 -7.41 0.46
N GLN A 510 -8.37 -7.16 1.73
CA GLN A 510 -7.06 -7.46 2.31
C GLN A 510 -6.88 -8.98 2.50
N GLY A 511 -5.80 -9.53 1.94
CA GLY A 511 -5.42 -10.94 2.12
C GLY A 511 -4.73 -11.25 3.47
N TRP A 512 -4.59 -10.26 4.37
CA TRP A 512 -3.88 -10.41 5.65
C TRP A 512 -4.43 -11.55 6.52
N LEU A 513 -5.76 -11.67 6.56
CA LEU A 513 -6.47 -12.75 7.26
C LEU A 513 -5.96 -14.15 6.88
N PHE A 514 -5.60 -14.39 5.61
CA PHE A 514 -5.03 -15.67 5.15
C PHE A 514 -3.57 -15.91 5.62
N ALA A 515 -2.84 -14.85 5.95
CA ALA A 515 -1.45 -14.90 6.43
C ALA A 515 -1.32 -14.91 7.96
N TYR A 516 -2.38 -14.45 8.66
CA TYR A 516 -2.41 -14.21 10.10
C TYR A 516 -3.11 -15.34 10.87
N ASP A 517 -4.34 -15.71 10.50
CA ASP A 517 -5.17 -16.62 11.30
C ASP A 517 -5.18 -18.05 10.72
N PRO A 518 -4.73 -19.08 11.46
CA PRO A 518 -4.75 -20.48 11.03
C PRO A 518 -6.17 -21.07 10.83
N PHE A 519 -7.23 -20.32 11.15
CA PHE A 519 -8.60 -20.59 10.74
C PHE A 519 -8.71 -20.80 9.21
N TRP A 520 -8.00 -20.00 8.42
CA TRP A 520 -8.16 -19.92 6.96
C TRP A 520 -7.44 -21.04 6.21
N LYS A 521 -7.90 -22.27 6.41
CA LYS A 521 -7.48 -23.45 5.65
C LYS A 521 -8.03 -23.36 4.20
N PRO A 522 -7.51 -24.16 3.24
CA PRO A 522 -7.93 -24.09 1.84
C PRO A 522 -9.44 -24.15 1.57
N PRO A 523 -10.27 -24.94 2.29
CA PRO A 523 -11.72 -24.93 2.08
C PRO A 523 -12.38 -23.59 2.41
N GLN A 524 -12.02 -22.97 3.53
CA GLN A 524 -12.56 -21.69 3.99
C GLN A 524 -12.08 -20.54 3.09
N MET A 525 -10.80 -20.58 2.67
CA MET A 525 -10.24 -19.63 1.70
C MET A 525 -10.95 -19.73 0.34
N LYS A 526 -11.15 -20.95 -0.21
CA LYS A 526 -11.92 -21.16 -1.45
C LYS A 526 -13.36 -20.67 -1.31
N ALA A 527 -14.02 -20.95 -0.19
CA ALA A 527 -15.40 -20.53 0.05
C ALA A 527 -15.60 -19.01 0.05
N LEU A 528 -14.67 -18.26 0.65
CA LEU A 528 -14.69 -16.79 0.64
C LEU A 528 -14.38 -16.25 -0.76
N LEU A 529 -13.31 -16.72 -1.38
CA LEU A 529 -12.83 -16.22 -2.69
C LEU A 529 -13.80 -16.52 -3.83
N HIS A 530 -14.52 -17.64 -3.79
CA HIS A 530 -15.51 -18.02 -4.81
C HIS A 530 -16.96 -17.63 -4.46
N SER A 531 -17.18 -16.91 -3.35
CA SER A 531 -18.50 -16.33 -3.02
C SER A 531 -18.90 -15.14 -3.92
N VAL A 532 -17.95 -14.61 -4.68
CA VAL A 532 -18.09 -13.42 -5.53
C VAL A 532 -17.80 -13.82 -6.98
N PRO A 533 -18.55 -13.29 -7.98
CA PRO A 533 -18.24 -13.54 -9.39
C PRO A 533 -16.81 -13.14 -9.75
N LEU A 534 -16.17 -13.93 -10.61
CA LEU A 534 -14.82 -13.65 -11.10
C LEU A 534 -14.75 -12.24 -11.74
N GLY A 535 -13.69 -11.49 -11.45
CA GLY A 535 -13.54 -10.10 -11.86
C GLY A 535 -14.30 -9.07 -10.98
N ARG A 536 -15.06 -9.53 -9.98
CA ARG A 536 -15.76 -8.66 -9.00
C ARG A 536 -15.19 -8.72 -7.58
N LEU A 537 -14.18 -9.54 -7.37
CA LEU A 537 -13.29 -9.55 -6.21
C LEU A 537 -11.84 -9.42 -6.69
N VAL A 538 -11.05 -8.62 -5.99
CA VAL A 538 -9.59 -8.48 -6.16
C VAL A 538 -8.96 -8.56 -4.77
N VAL A 539 -7.92 -9.38 -4.61
CA VAL A 539 -7.24 -9.55 -3.31
C VAL A 539 -5.94 -8.73 -3.27
N LEU A 540 -5.70 -8.03 -2.16
CA LEU A 540 -4.38 -7.48 -1.84
C LEU A 540 -3.56 -8.59 -1.16
N ASP A 541 -2.58 -9.17 -1.84
CA ASP A 541 -1.63 -10.11 -1.22
C ASP A 541 -0.64 -9.32 -0.37
N LEU A 542 -1.12 -8.96 0.83
CA LEU A 542 -0.73 -7.73 1.51
C LEU A 542 0.74 -7.69 1.98
N TYR A 543 1.34 -8.86 2.21
CA TYR A 543 2.69 -9.03 2.75
C TYR A 543 3.54 -9.96 1.86
N ALA A 544 3.37 -9.84 0.55
CA ALA A 544 3.91 -10.78 -0.43
C ALA A 544 5.44 -10.73 -0.58
N GLU A 545 6.12 -9.73 -0.05
CA GLU A 545 7.58 -9.70 0.00
C GLU A 545 8.18 -10.61 1.08
N VAL A 546 7.37 -11.06 2.06
CA VAL A 546 7.78 -11.97 3.15
C VAL A 546 6.95 -13.26 3.21
N LYS A 547 5.64 -13.18 3.00
CA LYS A 547 4.68 -14.28 3.05
C LYS A 547 3.70 -14.24 1.86
N PRO A 548 4.17 -14.50 0.61
CA PRO A 548 3.32 -14.47 -0.59
C PRO A 548 2.23 -15.54 -0.56
N ILE A 549 0.98 -15.13 -0.36
CA ILE A 549 -0.18 -16.04 -0.33
C ILE A 549 -0.49 -16.58 -1.74
N TRP A 550 -0.23 -15.82 -2.81
CA TRP A 550 -0.42 -16.26 -4.20
C TRP A 550 0.27 -17.61 -4.49
N SER A 551 1.46 -17.80 -3.92
CA SER A 551 2.33 -18.96 -4.14
C SER A 551 1.81 -20.27 -3.53
N ILE A 552 1.04 -20.17 -2.44
CA ILE A 552 0.49 -21.32 -1.69
C ILE A 552 -1.02 -21.53 -1.94
N SER A 553 -1.65 -20.63 -2.69
CA SER A 553 -3.09 -20.61 -2.96
C SER A 553 -3.45 -20.82 -4.43
N GLU A 554 -2.54 -21.38 -5.23
CA GLU A 554 -2.75 -21.62 -6.66
C GLU A 554 -3.24 -20.34 -7.38
N GLN A 555 -2.56 -19.20 -7.16
CA GLN A 555 -2.95 -17.86 -7.65
C GLN A 555 -4.33 -17.41 -7.12
N PHE A 556 -4.55 -17.48 -5.81
CA PHE A 556 -5.84 -17.21 -5.15
C PHE A 556 -7.01 -17.99 -5.78
N TYR A 557 -6.74 -19.22 -6.20
CA TYR A 557 -7.70 -20.13 -6.86
C TYR A 557 -8.43 -19.49 -8.05
N GLY A 558 -7.70 -18.69 -8.84
CA GLY A 558 -8.22 -18.00 -10.03
C GLY A 558 -8.73 -16.57 -9.79
N VAL A 559 -8.81 -16.10 -8.54
CA VAL A 559 -9.22 -14.71 -8.25
C VAL A 559 -8.07 -13.73 -8.55
N PRO A 560 -8.34 -12.58 -9.19
CA PRO A 560 -7.32 -11.55 -9.43
C PRO A 560 -6.71 -11.02 -8.12
N TYR A 561 -5.41 -10.74 -8.12
CA TYR A 561 -4.75 -10.14 -6.96
C TYR A 561 -3.75 -9.04 -7.32
N ILE A 562 -3.39 -8.27 -6.30
CA ILE A 562 -2.34 -7.25 -6.31
C ILE A 562 -1.21 -7.77 -5.42
N TRP A 563 -0.02 -7.97 -5.99
CA TRP A 563 1.17 -8.28 -5.20
C TRP A 563 1.54 -7.04 -4.38
N CYS A 564 1.65 -7.15 -3.05
CA CYS A 564 1.96 -6.03 -2.17
C CYS A 564 3.24 -6.27 -1.36
N MET A 565 4.13 -5.29 -1.36
CA MET A 565 5.14 -5.15 -0.30
C MET A 565 4.50 -4.41 0.87
N LEU A 566 4.42 -4.98 2.09
CA LEU A 566 3.92 -4.26 3.29
C LEU A 566 5.00 -3.34 3.89
N HIS A 567 6.23 -3.87 3.94
CA HIS A 567 7.49 -3.35 4.49
C HIS A 567 7.51 -2.99 5.97
N ASN A 568 6.53 -2.21 6.44
CA ASN A 568 6.58 -1.56 7.75
C ASN A 568 5.35 -1.90 8.60
N PHE A 569 5.59 -2.11 9.89
CA PHE A 569 4.56 -2.28 10.90
C PHE A 569 4.55 -1.08 11.87
N ALA A 570 3.36 -0.53 12.13
CA ALA A 570 3.09 0.53 13.10
C ALA A 570 3.85 1.88 12.93
N GLY A 571 4.56 2.10 11.81
CA GLY A 571 5.41 3.27 11.64
C GLY A 571 6.74 3.16 12.41
N ASN A 572 7.16 1.94 12.79
CA ASN A 572 8.44 1.71 13.47
C ASN A 572 9.62 2.15 12.59
N VAL A 573 10.65 2.72 13.21
CA VAL A 573 11.84 3.24 12.52
C VAL A 573 13.00 2.27 12.68
N GLU A 574 13.37 1.60 11.61
CA GLU A 574 14.53 0.69 11.56
C GLU A 574 15.14 0.61 10.16
N MET A 575 16.41 0.20 10.07
CA MET A 575 17.09 -0.08 8.80
C MET A 575 16.77 -1.51 8.35
N TYR A 576 15.59 -1.70 7.76
CA TYR A 576 15.08 -2.99 7.30
C TYR A 576 14.60 -2.94 5.84
N GLY A 577 14.72 -4.06 5.11
CA GLY A 577 14.11 -4.26 3.80
C GLY A 577 14.63 -5.50 3.08
N LEU A 578 13.75 -6.29 2.49
CA LEU A 578 14.08 -7.47 1.67
C LEU A 578 14.19 -7.09 0.19
N LEU A 579 15.20 -6.30 -0.16
CA LEU A 579 15.31 -5.68 -1.49
C LEU A 579 15.34 -6.69 -2.64
N ASP A 580 15.95 -7.86 -2.46
CA ASP A 580 15.99 -8.90 -3.49
C ASP A 580 14.57 -9.47 -3.76
N SER A 581 13.79 -9.74 -2.70
CA SER A 581 12.40 -10.19 -2.78
C SER A 581 11.50 -9.15 -3.46
N VAL A 582 11.71 -7.86 -3.16
CA VAL A 582 10.97 -6.76 -3.80
C VAL A 582 11.37 -6.58 -5.27
N ALA A 583 12.61 -6.87 -5.63
CA ALA A 583 13.12 -6.74 -6.99
C ALA A 583 12.66 -7.87 -7.93
N SER A 584 12.57 -9.12 -7.44
CA SER A 584 12.17 -10.28 -8.27
C SER A 584 10.73 -10.74 -8.04
N GLY A 585 10.20 -10.66 -6.82
CA GLY A 585 8.89 -11.19 -6.44
C GLY A 585 7.70 -10.75 -7.31
N PRO A 586 7.54 -9.46 -7.67
CA PRO A 586 6.49 -9.03 -8.59
C PRO A 586 6.64 -9.59 -10.00
N ILE A 587 7.88 -9.82 -10.46
CA ILE A 587 8.18 -10.36 -11.80
C ILE A 587 7.86 -11.87 -11.81
N GLU A 588 8.31 -12.60 -10.78
CA GLU A 588 8.02 -14.02 -10.58
C GLU A 588 6.51 -14.28 -10.48
N ALA A 589 5.80 -13.48 -9.66
CA ALA A 589 4.35 -13.56 -9.52
C ALA A 589 3.63 -13.30 -10.86
N HIS A 590 4.03 -12.27 -11.61
CA HIS A 590 3.42 -11.94 -12.91
C HIS A 590 3.71 -12.98 -14.00
N GLN A 591 4.92 -13.54 -14.06
CA GLN A 591 5.36 -14.50 -15.09
C GLN A 591 5.05 -15.96 -14.75
N SER A 592 4.57 -16.24 -13.53
CA SER A 592 4.21 -17.59 -13.10
C SER A 592 3.02 -18.18 -13.89
N GLU A 593 2.98 -19.51 -13.96
CA GLU A 593 1.94 -20.22 -14.70
C GLU A 593 0.55 -19.91 -14.12
N ASN A 594 -0.42 -19.64 -15.02
CA ASN A 594 -1.79 -19.26 -14.69
C ASN A 594 -1.92 -18.01 -13.79
N SER A 595 -0.94 -17.10 -13.80
CA SER A 595 -0.96 -15.90 -12.96
C SER A 595 -2.22 -15.05 -13.14
N THR A 596 -2.84 -14.76 -12.00
CA THR A 596 -3.96 -13.83 -11.86
C THR A 596 -3.54 -12.47 -11.30
N MET A 597 -2.22 -12.20 -11.25
CA MET A 597 -1.68 -10.92 -10.81
C MET A 597 -2.11 -9.81 -11.77
N ALA A 598 -2.98 -8.91 -11.29
CA ALA A 598 -3.50 -7.77 -12.03
C ALA A 598 -2.71 -6.47 -11.76
N SER A 599 -1.85 -6.46 -10.74
CA SER A 599 -1.19 -5.24 -10.24
C SER A 599 -0.02 -5.56 -9.31
N ALA A 600 0.89 -4.60 -9.17
CA ALA A 600 1.91 -4.57 -8.13
C ALA A 600 1.76 -3.32 -7.25
N HIS A 601 2.15 -3.43 -5.98
CA HIS A 601 2.09 -2.38 -4.97
C HIS A 601 3.39 -2.32 -4.15
N SER A 602 3.82 -1.10 -3.84
CA SER A 602 4.80 -0.82 -2.80
C SER A 602 4.13 -0.06 -1.66
N GLN A 603 3.88 -0.72 -0.53
CA GLN A 603 3.50 -0.05 0.71
C GLN A 603 4.76 0.48 1.38
N LEU A 604 4.72 1.73 1.79
CA LEU A 604 5.69 2.32 2.69
C LEU A 604 4.84 3.10 3.71
N LEU A 605 4.92 2.73 4.99
CA LEU A 605 4.35 3.55 6.05
C LEU A 605 5.37 4.63 6.42
N LEU A 606 4.89 5.87 6.52
CA LEU A 606 5.68 6.99 7.01
C LEU A 606 5.72 6.96 8.54
N PRO A 607 6.90 7.04 9.18
CA PRO A 607 7.00 7.11 10.63
C PRO A 607 6.40 8.42 11.17
N LEU A 608 5.27 8.28 11.86
CA LEU A 608 4.53 9.22 12.71
C LEU A 608 4.77 10.73 12.47
N ASN A 609 3.82 11.39 11.83
CA ASN A 609 3.55 12.85 11.88
C ASN A 609 4.70 13.81 11.44
N GLU A 610 4.53 14.49 10.31
CA GLU A 610 5.43 15.59 9.86
C GLU A 610 5.20 16.93 10.60
N ASN A 611 4.13 17.05 11.38
CA ASN A 611 3.71 18.29 12.06
C ASN A 611 4.07 18.33 13.58
N ALA A 612 5.10 17.59 14.01
CA ALA A 612 5.58 17.54 15.39
C ALA A 612 6.85 18.40 15.57
#